data_AF-A0A2L0NB82-F1
#
_entry.id   AF-A0A2L0NB82-F1
#
_cell.length_a   1.000
_cell.length_b   1.000
_cell.length_c   1.000
_cell.angle_alpha   90.00
_cell.angle_beta   90.00
_cell.angle_gamma   90.00
#
_symmetry.space_group_name_H-M   'P 1'
#
loop_
_entity.id
_entity.type
_entity.pdbx_description
1 polymer ?
#
loop_
_entity_poly.entity_id
_entity_poly.type
_entity_poly.pdbx_seq_one_letter_code
_entity_poly.pdbx_strand_id
1 'polypeptide(L)' 'MRTTALLPSPRPLLAATAAAAALTFGAAPLAVAAPGDNGDVKVHDSATAPDSRNDDSKVCQFYLDAFNFDTVTLVNWTIE' A
#
# COMPACT_ATOMS: atom_id res chain seq x y z
N MET A 1 44.88 -16.47 36.39
CA MET A 1 45.03 -16.14 34.96
C MET A 1 43.63 -16.13 34.34
N ARG A 2 43.19 -15.00 33.78
CA ARG A 2 41.88 -14.81 33.16
C ARG A 2 41.94 -15.29 31.70
N THR A 3 41.11 -16.24 31.33
CA THR A 3 40.93 -16.63 29.92
C THR A 3 39.82 -15.76 29.33
N THR A 4 40.19 -14.71 28.60
CA THR A 4 39.25 -13.87 27.87
C THR A 4 38.82 -14.62 26.61
N ALA A 5 37.59 -15.13 26.57
CA ALA A 5 37.02 -15.72 25.36
C ALA A 5 36.76 -14.60 24.33
N LEU A 6 37.38 -14.69 23.15
CA LEU A 6 37.02 -13.84 22.01
C LEU A 6 35.61 -14.26 21.54
N LEU A 7 34.61 -13.42 21.78
CA LEU A 7 33.32 -13.59 21.12
C LEU A 7 33.47 -13.27 19.62
N PRO A 8 32.95 -14.11 18.71
CA PRO A 8 32.98 -13.85 17.28
C PRO A 8 32.20 -12.57 16.95
N SER A 9 32.73 -11.77 16.03
CA SER A 9 32.11 -10.51 15.61
C SER A 9 30.77 -10.79 14.92
N PRO A 10 29.67 -10.06 15.24
CA PRO A 10 28.36 -10.24 14.61
C PRO A 10 28.27 -9.62 13.19
N ARG A 11 29.33 -8.96 12.72
CA ARG A 11 29.40 -8.28 11.42
C ARG A 11 29.02 -9.14 10.19
N PRO A 12 29.44 -10.42 10.05
CA PRO A 12 29.11 -11.20 8.86
C PRO A 12 27.62 -11.58 8.83
N LEU A 13 26.99 -11.77 9.99
CA LEU A 13 25.55 -12.04 10.08
C LEU A 13 24.72 -10.83 9.64
N LEU A 14 25.12 -9.63 10.06
CA LEU A 14 24.47 -8.38 9.69
C LEU A 14 24.58 -8.08 8.18
N ALA A 15 25.72 -8.41 7.58
CA ALA A 15 25.92 -8.27 6.14
C ALA A 15 25.06 -9.27 5.35
N ALA A 16 24.96 -10.51 5.81
CA ALA A 16 24.14 -11.53 5.18
C ALA A 16 22.64 -11.19 5.23
N THR A 17 22.14 -10.67 6.35
CA THR A 17 20.74 -10.26 6.47
C THR A 17 20.41 -9.04 5.60
N ALA A 18 21.33 -8.06 5.52
CA ALA A 18 21.16 -6.90 4.63
C ALA A 18 21.15 -7.31 3.15
N ALA A 19 22.03 -8.23 2.74
CA ALA A 19 22.06 -8.75 1.37
C ALA A 19 20.80 -9.55 1.02
N ALA A 20 20.32 -10.39 1.95
CA ALA A 20 19.07 -11.13 1.76
C ALA A 20 17.87 -10.18 1.63
N ALA A 21 17.78 -9.16 2.48
CA ALA A 21 16.73 -8.14 2.41
C ALA A 21 16.78 -7.36 1.08
N ALA A 22 17.97 -6.97 0.61
CA ALA A 22 18.14 -6.28 -0.67
C ALA A 22 17.68 -7.15 -1.85
N LEU A 23 17.92 -8.47 -1.82
CA LEU A 23 17.44 -9.38 -2.86
C LEU A 23 15.92 -9.59 -2.80
N THR A 24 15.34 -9.70 -1.60
CA THR A 24 13.88 -9.91 -1.44
C THR A 24 13.07 -8.67 -1.78
N PHE A 25 13.53 -7.48 -1.38
CA PHE A 25 12.81 -6.22 -1.61
C PHE A 25 13.22 -5.52 -2.91
N GLY A 26 14.46 -5.71 -3.38
CA GLY A 26 14.95 -5.10 -4.62
C GLY A 26 14.52 -5.80 -5.90
N ALA A 27 14.06 -7.05 -5.81
CA ALA A 27 13.53 -7.80 -6.95
C ALA A 27 12.01 -7.66 -7.13
N ALA A 28 11.32 -6.96 -6.22
CA ALA A 28 9.89 -6.71 -6.38
C ALA A 28 9.67 -5.76 -7.58
N PRO A 29 8.73 -6.07 -8.49
CA PRO A 29 8.37 -5.14 -9.55
C PRO A 29 7.88 -3.83 -8.93
N LEU A 30 8.40 -2.71 -9.42
CA LEU A 30 7.89 -1.40 -9.03
C LEU A 30 6.45 -1.29 -9.57
N ALA A 31 5.48 -1.15 -8.66
CA ALA A 31 4.14 -0.74 -9.04
C ALA A 31 4.21 0.73 -9.49
N VAL A 32 4.42 0.92 -10.79
CA VAL A 32 4.38 2.24 -11.42
C VAL A 32 2.92 2.53 -11.76
N ALA A 33 2.31 3.41 -10.98
CA ALA A 33 1.02 4.00 -11.33
C ALA A 33 1.19 4.77 -12.65
N ALA A 34 0.31 4.53 -13.63
CA ALA A 34 0.31 5.33 -14.84
C ALA A 34 -0.11 6.78 -14.48
N PRO A 35 0.33 7.79 -15.25
CA PRO A 35 -0.19 9.14 -15.08
C PRO A 35 -1.74 9.14 -15.12
N GLY A 36 -2.37 9.60 -14.05
CA GLY A 36 -3.83 9.64 -13.89
C GLY A 36 -4.44 8.50 -13.07
N ASP A 37 -3.64 7.58 -12.53
CA ASP A 37 -4.07 6.55 -11.56
C ASP A 37 -4.19 7.10 -10.11
N ASN A 38 -4.44 8.40 -9.96
CA ASN A 38 -4.49 9.10 -8.67
C ASN A 38 -5.92 9.18 -8.08
N GLY A 39 -6.88 8.51 -8.72
CA GLY A 39 -8.29 8.56 -8.37
C GLY A 39 -8.70 7.61 -7.25
N ASP A 40 -9.73 8.01 -6.54
CA ASP A 40 -10.36 7.27 -5.47
C ASP A 40 -11.83 7.03 -5.81
N VAL A 41 -12.29 5.80 -5.60
CA VAL A 41 -13.73 5.49 -5.53
C VAL A 41 -14.05 5.10 -4.10
N LYS A 42 -15.09 5.68 -3.51
CA LYS A 42 -15.60 5.30 -2.18
C LYS A 42 -17.07 4.92 -2.25
N VAL A 43 -17.43 3.99 -1.37
CA VAL A 43 -18.82 3.65 -1.10
C VAL A 43 -19.28 4.51 0.08
N HIS A 44 -20.43 5.14 -0.05
CA HIS A 44 -21.02 5.95 1.00
C HIS A 44 -22.44 5.50 1.29
N ASP A 45 -22.87 5.60 2.55
CA ASP A 45 -24.31 5.58 2.84
C ASP A 45 -25.01 6.70 2.05
N SER A 46 -26.23 6.44 1.59
CA SER A 46 -27.06 7.39 0.85
C SER A 46 -27.22 8.78 1.49
N ALA A 47 -27.06 8.90 2.81
CA ALA A 47 -27.17 10.16 3.55
C ALA A 47 -25.82 10.85 3.81
N THR A 48 -24.68 10.22 3.50
CA THR A 48 -23.35 10.80 3.70
C THR A 48 -23.14 11.98 2.75
N ALA A 49 -22.53 13.06 3.25
CA ALA A 49 -22.25 14.25 2.46
C ALA A 49 -21.20 13.98 1.35
N PRO A 50 -21.33 14.57 0.15
CA PRO A 50 -20.50 14.27 -1.02
C PRO A 50 -19.05 14.79 -0.93
N ASP A 51 -18.72 15.59 0.07
CA ASP A 51 -17.35 16.02 0.37
C ASP A 51 -16.62 15.06 1.32
N SER A 52 -17.33 14.05 1.86
CA SER A 52 -16.74 12.99 2.67
C SER A 52 -15.68 12.23 1.89
N ARG A 53 -14.57 11.92 2.56
CA ARG A 53 -13.48 11.07 2.02
C ARG A 53 -13.39 9.71 2.72
N ASN A 54 -14.36 9.41 3.58
CA ASN A 54 -14.42 8.12 4.29
C ASN A 54 -14.88 7.00 3.35
N ASP A 55 -14.76 5.75 3.77
CA ASP A 55 -15.31 4.61 3.04
C ASP A 55 -16.26 3.83 3.95
N ASP A 56 -17.51 3.70 3.51
CA ASP A 56 -18.61 3.06 4.23
C ASP A 56 -19.00 1.76 3.50
N SER A 57 -18.07 0.83 3.36
CA SER A 57 -18.26 -0.40 2.56
C SER A 57 -19.36 -1.38 3.02
N LYS A 58 -20.08 -1.08 4.11
CA LYS A 58 -21.11 -1.93 4.72
C LYS A 58 -22.39 -1.13 4.99
N VAL A 59 -23.08 -0.78 3.92
CA VAL A 59 -24.33 -0.01 3.96
C VAL A 59 -25.38 -0.65 3.03
N CYS A 60 -26.66 -0.42 3.30
CA CYS A 60 -27.74 -1.01 2.51
C CYS A 60 -28.16 -0.15 1.32
N GLN A 61 -28.22 1.17 1.51
CA GLN A 61 -28.44 2.14 0.43
C GLN A 61 -27.18 2.98 0.30
N PHE A 62 -26.65 3.04 -0.92
CA PHE A 62 -25.37 3.67 -1.16
C PHE A 62 -25.33 4.45 -2.45
N TYR A 63 -24.35 5.33 -2.51
CA TYR A 63 -23.84 5.88 -3.76
C TYR A 63 -22.32 5.66 -3.84
N LEU A 64 -21.81 5.73 -5.05
CA LEU A 64 -20.39 5.75 -5.32
C LEU A 64 -19.98 7.20 -5.54
N ASP A 65 -18.92 7.63 -4.87
CA ASP A 65 -18.27 8.90 -5.15
C ASP A 65 -16.87 8.66 -5.73
N ALA A 66 -16.50 9.51 -6.68
CA ALA A 66 -15.30 9.37 -7.48
C ALA A 66 -14.56 10.70 -7.52
N PHE A 67 -13.33 10.70 -7.04
CA PHE A 67 -12.55 11.93 -6.88
C PHE A 67 -11.08 11.72 -7.21
N ASN A 68 -10.37 12.83 -7.44
CA ASN A 68 -8.93 12.87 -7.68
C ASN A 68 -8.46 12.15 -8.95
N PHE A 69 -9.35 11.90 -9.91
CA PHE A 69 -8.97 11.40 -11.23
C PHE A 69 -8.38 12.54 -12.06
N ASP A 70 -7.18 12.33 -12.63
CA ASP A 70 -6.58 13.32 -13.54
C ASP A 70 -7.11 13.13 -14.97
N THR A 71 -6.57 12.15 -15.70
CA THR A 71 -6.88 11.88 -17.11
C THR A 71 -7.81 10.68 -17.31
N VAL A 72 -8.05 9.88 -16.25
CA VAL A 72 -8.95 8.74 -16.30
C VAL A 72 -10.39 9.24 -16.24
N THR A 73 -11.16 9.00 -17.30
CA THR A 73 -12.54 9.49 -17.42
C THR A 73 -13.60 8.40 -17.28
N LEU A 74 -13.19 7.13 -17.09
CA LEU A 74 -14.10 6.00 -17.03
C LEU A 74 -13.58 4.97 -16.02
N VAL A 75 -14.45 4.56 -15.10
CA VAL A 75 -14.18 3.53 -14.11
C VAL A 75 -15.24 2.45 -14.19
N ASN A 76 -14.82 1.19 -14.26
CA ASN A 76 -15.71 0.04 -14.19
C ASN A 76 -15.87 -0.37 -12.72
N TRP A 77 -17.10 -0.59 -12.29
CA TRP A 77 -17.42 -1.05 -10.94
C TRP A 77 -18.43 -2.20 -11.00
N THR A 78 -18.18 -3.24 -10.20
CA THR A 78 -19.06 -4.41 -10.07
C THR A 78 -19.52 -4.53 -8.64
N ILE A 79 -20.81 -4.81 -8.45
CA ILE A 79 -21.42 -5.10 -7.14
C ILE A 79 -21.83 -6.57 -7.16
N GLU A 80 -21.44 -7.32 -6.13
CA GLU A 80 -21.71 -8.76 -5.97
C GLU A 80 -22.54 -9.06 -4.72
#